data_AF-A0AAW0L4F0-F1
#
_entry.id   AF-A0AAW0L4F0-F1
#
_cell.length_a   1.000
_cell.length_b   1.000
_cell.length_c   1.000
_cell.angle_alpha   90.00
_cell.angle_beta   90.00
_cell.angle_gamma   90.00
#
_symmetry.space_group_name_H-M   'P 1'
#
loop_
_entity.id
_entity.type
_entity.pdbx_description
1 polymer ?
#
loop_
_entity_poly.entity_id
_entity_poly.type
_entity_poly.pdbx_seq_one_letter_code
_entity_poly.pdbx_strand_id
1 'polypeptide(L)'
;MKSRSCKLFFKLLLLISFLLVLISFFHHIPTLLSPTPTPLFPTEALPTKTGYLSVNPTTSSAVFYAFYEAQNPISPLSETPLIIWLLGGPGCSSMEKYIWNCNEEHVFCVGVGDQLAMK
;
A
#
# COMPACT_ATOMS: atom_id res chain seq x y z
N MET A 1 -54.61 -0.99 -23.17
CA MET A 1 -53.36 -0.51 -22.52
C MET A 1 -52.24 -1.56 -22.67
N LYS A 2 -51.45 -1.54 -23.76
CA LYS A 2 -50.31 -2.49 -23.93
C LYS A 2 -49.22 -1.97 -24.89
N SER A 3 -48.88 -0.68 -24.85
CA SER A 3 -47.89 -0.08 -25.78
C SER A 3 -46.70 0.57 -25.06
N ARG A 4 -46.91 1.11 -23.86
CA ARG A 4 -45.86 1.83 -23.12
C ARG A 4 -44.79 0.89 -22.52
N SER A 5 -45.17 -0.32 -22.14
CA SER A 5 -44.27 -1.32 -21.55
C SER A 5 -43.27 -1.90 -22.56
N CYS A 6 -43.66 -2.06 -23.83
CA CYS A 6 -42.79 -2.59 -24.88
C CYS A 6 -41.72 -1.57 -25.30
N LYS A 7 -42.09 -0.28 -25.37
CA LYS A 7 -41.17 0.83 -25.65
C LYS A 7 -40.13 1.03 -24.55
N LEU A 8 -40.51 0.81 -23.29
CA LEU A 8 -39.60 0.91 -22.14
C LEU A 8 -38.60 -0.25 -22.11
N PHE A 9 -39.08 -1.47 -22.40
CA PHE A 9 -38.23 -2.65 -22.48
C PHE A 9 -37.20 -2.55 -23.62
N PHE A 10 -37.62 -2.08 -24.80
CA PHE A 10 -36.70 -1.88 -25.93
C PHE A 10 -35.65 -0.79 -25.65
N LYS A 11 -36.04 0.31 -24.98
CA LYS A 11 -35.09 1.34 -24.55
C LYS A 11 -34.09 0.83 -23.51
N LEU A 12 -34.53 -0.02 -22.58
CA LEU A 12 -33.67 -0.61 -21.57
C LEU A 12 -32.66 -1.59 -22.20
N LEU A 13 -33.10 -2.40 -23.16
CA LEU A 13 -32.23 -3.32 -23.90
C LEU A 13 -31.17 -2.57 -24.72
N LEU A 14 -31.56 -1.47 -25.38
CA LEU A 14 -30.62 -0.61 -26.11
C LEU A 14 -29.61 0.08 -25.18
N LEU A 15 -30.04 0.53 -24.00
CA LEU A 15 -29.16 1.15 -23.00
C LEU A 15 -28.12 0.15 -22.47
N ILE A 16 -28.55 -1.08 -22.16
CA ILE A 16 -27.66 -2.15 -21.67
C ILE A 16 -26.65 -2.54 -22.74
N SER A 17 -27.09 -2.71 -23.99
CA SER A 17 -26.19 -3.02 -25.10
C SER A 17 -25.13 -1.93 -25.31
N PHE A 18 -25.54 -0.65 -25.28
CA PHE A 18 -24.61 0.49 -25.38
C PHE A 18 -23.60 0.52 -24.23
N LEU A 19 -24.04 0.24 -23.00
CA LEU A 19 -23.16 0.18 -21.83
C LEU A 19 -22.15 -0.97 -21.92
N LEU A 20 -22.56 -2.14 -22.41
CA LEU A 20 -21.66 -3.28 -22.62
C LEU A 20 -20.58 -2.98 -23.67
N VAL A 21 -20.95 -2.34 -24.78
CA VAL A 21 -19.98 -1.90 -25.80
C VAL A 21 -18.99 -0.90 -25.22
N LEU A 22 -19.46 0.06 -24.43
CA LEU A 22 -18.60 1.05 -23.78
C LEU A 22 -17.58 0.41 -22.83
N ILE A 23 -18.02 -0.54 -22.00
CA ILE A 23 -17.15 -1.31 -21.08
C ILE A 23 -16.10 -2.10 -21.87
N SER A 24 -16.48 -2.70 -23.00
CA SER A 24 -15.58 -3.46 -23.89
C SER A 24 -14.46 -2.58 -24.47
N PHE A 25 -14.79 -1.35 -24.89
CA PHE A 25 -13.81 -0.37 -25.39
C PHE A 25 -12.81 0.04 -24.29
N PHE A 26 -13.28 0.24 -23.06
CA PHE A 26 -12.41 0.56 -21.93
C PHE A 26 -11.54 -0.63 -21.49
N HIS A 27 -12.03 -1.88 -21.63
CA HIS A 27 -11.23 -3.08 -21.38
C HIS A 27 -10.18 -3.35 -22.47
N HIS A 28 -10.35 -2.78 -23.67
CA HIS A 28 -9.40 -2.96 -24.78
C HIS A 28 -8.18 -2.03 -24.71
N ILE A 29 -8.12 -1.12 -23.73
CA ILE A 29 -6.91 -0.38 -23.35
C ILE A 29 -6.47 -0.89 -21.99
N PRO A 30 -5.70 -1.99 -21.95
CA PRO A 30 -4.35 -1.79 -21.42
C PRO A 30 -3.34 -2.74 -22.09
N THR A 31 -2.16 -2.20 -22.46
CA THR A 31 -0.83 -2.88 -22.38
C THR A 31 0.28 -2.24 -23.25
N LEU A 32 0.08 -1.07 -23.90
CA LEU A 32 1.20 -0.38 -24.58
C LEU A 32 1.99 0.60 -23.69
N LEU A 33 1.68 0.68 -22.41
CA LEU A 33 2.48 1.40 -21.42
C LEU A 33 2.85 0.38 -20.35
N SER A 34 3.85 -0.45 -20.63
CA SER A 34 4.65 -0.95 -19.51
C SER A 34 5.27 0.29 -18.91
N PRO A 35 4.86 0.75 -17.71
CA PRO A 35 5.56 1.84 -17.07
C PRO A 35 6.99 1.34 -16.88
N THR A 36 7.96 2.04 -17.48
CA THR A 36 9.32 2.00 -16.97
C THR A 36 9.19 2.14 -15.46
N PRO A 37 9.75 1.23 -14.63
CA PRO A 37 9.65 1.34 -13.18
C PRO A 37 10.45 2.58 -12.77
N THR A 38 9.85 3.75 -12.90
CA THR A 38 10.25 4.93 -12.16
C THR A 38 10.14 4.52 -10.69
N PRO A 39 11.23 4.59 -9.92
CA PRO A 39 11.19 4.19 -8.53
C PRO A 39 10.07 4.98 -7.86
N LEU A 40 9.13 4.25 -7.27
CA LEU A 40 7.92 4.80 -6.64
C LEU A 40 8.27 5.80 -5.51
N PHE A 41 9.51 5.74 -5.03
CA PHE A 41 10.06 6.56 -3.97
C PHE A 41 11.49 7.00 -4.30
N PRO A 42 11.91 8.20 -3.85
CA PRO A 42 13.32 8.58 -3.87
C PRO A 42 14.14 7.59 -3.02
N THR A 43 15.41 7.39 -3.37
CA THR A 43 16.29 6.43 -2.70
C THR A 43 16.40 6.70 -1.19
N GLU A 44 16.32 7.97 -0.80
CA GLU A 44 16.37 8.46 0.58
C GLU A 44 15.16 8.02 1.42
N ALA A 45 14.04 7.66 0.79
CA ALA A 45 12.84 7.17 1.47
C ALA A 45 12.83 5.63 1.65
N LEU A 46 13.85 4.93 1.15
CA LEU A 46 13.96 3.49 1.30
C LEU A 46 14.50 3.12 2.69
N PRO A 47 13.96 2.07 3.32
CA PRO A 47 14.48 1.58 4.59
C PRO A 47 15.89 1.02 4.44
N THR A 48 16.75 1.27 5.42
CA THR A 48 18.11 0.72 5.48
C THR A 48 18.09 -0.80 5.66
N LYS A 49 17.13 -1.31 6.44
CA LYS A 49 16.90 -2.74 6.65
C LYS A 49 15.41 -3.03 6.75
N THR A 50 14.99 -4.18 6.21
CA THR A 50 13.63 -4.71 6.38
C THR A 50 13.70 -6.17 6.77
N GLY A 51 12.64 -6.67 7.40
CA GLY A 51 12.56 -8.08 7.78
C GLY A 51 11.27 -8.43 8.47
N TYR A 52 11.20 -9.67 8.95
CA TYR A 52 10.07 -10.19 9.70
C TYR A 52 10.54 -10.66 11.07
N LEU A 53 9.87 -10.18 12.12
CA LEU A 53 10.07 -10.63 13.48
C LEU A 53 8.99 -11.67 13.82
N SER A 54 9.39 -12.91 14.09
CA SER A 54 8.45 -13.94 14.54
C SER A 54 7.96 -13.61 15.96
N VAL A 55 6.64 -13.45 16.12
CA VAL A 55 6.01 -13.14 17.41
C VAL A 55 5.64 -14.43 18.14
N ASN A 56 5.22 -15.46 17.39
CA ASN A 56 4.89 -16.76 17.96
C ASN A 56 5.35 -17.89 17.03
N PRO A 57 6.29 -18.75 17.49
CA PRO A 57 6.85 -19.82 16.67
C PRO A 57 5.83 -20.94 16.38
N THR A 58 4.79 -21.06 17.19
CA THR A 58 3.75 -22.10 17.07
C THR A 58 2.68 -21.70 16.05
N THR A 59 2.31 -20.42 15.99
CA THR A 59 1.27 -19.93 15.08
C THR A 59 1.82 -19.36 13.77
N SER A 60 3.13 -19.46 13.54
CA SER A 60 3.83 -18.86 12.38
C SER A 60 3.54 -17.37 12.19
N SER A 61 3.16 -16.68 13.26
CA SER A 61 2.82 -15.26 13.20
C SER A 61 4.11 -14.45 13.21
N ALA A 62 4.26 -13.57 12.21
CA ALA A 62 5.40 -12.69 12.08
C ALA A 62 4.95 -11.27 11.76
N VAL A 63 5.73 -10.31 12.22
CA VAL A 63 5.47 -8.88 12.10
C VAL A 63 6.55 -8.27 11.20
N PHE A 64 6.14 -7.56 10.17
CA PHE A 64 7.06 -6.90 9.26
C PHE A 64 7.62 -5.63 9.91
N TYR A 65 8.94 -5.42 9.81
CA TYR A 65 9.59 -4.19 10.24
C TYR A 65 10.38 -3.55 9.10
N ALA A 66 10.44 -2.22 9.14
CA ALA A 66 11.31 -1.40 8.31
C ALA A 66 12.12 -0.48 9.22
N PHE A 67 13.44 -0.60 9.15
CA PHE A 67 14.41 0.11 9.98
C PHE A 67 15.14 1.16 9.16
N TYR A 68 15.23 2.35 9.72
CA TYR A 68 15.85 3.54 9.15
C TYR A 68 16.95 4.02 10.08
N GLU A 69 18.17 4.11 9.54
CA GLU A 69 19.31 4.62 10.27
C GLU A 69 19.30 6.15 10.38
N ALA A 70 19.77 6.67 11.51
CA ALA A 70 19.94 8.10 11.70
C ALA A 70 20.94 8.64 10.67
N GLN A 71 20.54 9.64 9.88
CA GLN A 71 21.42 10.22 8.86
C GLN A 71 22.50 11.11 9.47
N ASN A 72 22.18 11.82 10.56
CA ASN A 72 23.06 12.77 11.23
C ASN A 72 23.04 12.55 12.77
N PRO A 73 23.58 11.44 13.30
CA PRO A 73 23.54 11.18 14.73
C PRO A 73 24.34 12.22 15.53
N ILE A 74 23.73 12.77 16.59
CA ILE A 74 24.35 13.76 17.50
C ILE A 74 25.29 13.07 18.51
N SER A 75 25.03 11.80 18.81
CA SER A 75 25.78 10.97 19.76
C SER A 75 26.42 9.76 19.07
N PRO A 76 27.38 9.07 19.71
CA PRO A 76 27.91 7.81 19.19
C PRO A 76 26.79 6.80 18.90
N LEU A 77 26.98 5.91 17.93
CA LEU A 77 25.96 4.93 17.50
C LEU A 77 25.33 4.15 18.65
N SER A 78 26.11 3.82 19.68
CA SER A 78 25.63 3.07 20.86
C SER A 78 24.74 3.88 21.81
N GLU A 79 24.74 5.21 21.68
CA GLU A 79 23.99 6.15 22.54
C GLU A 79 22.88 6.87 21.78
N THR A 80 22.74 6.61 20.48
CA THR A 80 21.66 7.18 19.67
C THR A 80 20.34 6.51 20.05
N PRO A 81 19.29 7.28 20.38
CA PRO A 81 18.02 6.71 20.80
C PRO A 81 17.30 6.02 19.62
N LEU A 82 16.56 4.96 19.95
CA LEU A 82 15.74 4.21 19.01
C LEU A 82 14.26 4.51 19.25
N ILE A 83 13.58 4.93 18.19
CA ILE A 83 12.16 5.26 18.16
C ILE A 83 11.42 4.14 17.43
N ILE A 84 10.47 3.53 18.11
CA ILE A 84 9.58 2.52 17.52
C ILE A 84 8.25 3.21 17.21
N TRP A 85 7.86 3.20 15.94
CA TRP A 85 6.62 3.77 15.48
C TRP A 85 5.58 2.68 15.23
N LEU A 86 4.68 2.55 16.20
CA LEU A 86 3.52 1.67 16.12
C LEU A 86 2.29 2.53 15.84
N LEU A 87 1.70 2.43 14.65
CA LEU A 87 0.35 2.94 14.48
C LEU A 87 -0.63 2.02 15.20
N GLY A 88 -1.64 2.63 15.83
CA GLY A 88 -2.77 1.91 16.39
C GLY A 88 -3.93 1.80 15.41
N GLY A 89 -4.73 0.75 15.58
CA GLY A 89 -5.97 0.49 14.85
C GLY A 89 -6.03 -0.93 14.29
N PRO A 90 -7.16 -1.66 14.36
CA PRO A 90 -7.26 -2.98 13.76
C PRO A 90 -7.25 -2.88 12.23
N GLY A 91 -6.24 -3.46 11.58
CA GLY A 91 -6.20 -3.64 10.12
C GLY A 91 -5.57 -2.50 9.30
N CYS A 92 -5.04 -1.45 9.93
CA CYS A 92 -4.28 -0.40 9.24
C CYS A 92 -2.77 -0.64 9.41
N SER A 93 -2.02 -0.70 8.30
CA SER A 93 -0.56 -0.88 8.35
C SER A 93 0.13 0.41 8.80
N SER A 94 1.06 0.30 9.76
CA SER A 94 1.83 1.47 10.19
C SER A 94 2.72 2.07 9.10
N MET A 95 3.01 1.32 8.05
CA MET A 95 3.91 1.71 6.97
C MET A 95 3.42 2.92 6.18
N GLU A 96 2.10 3.06 6.01
CA GLU A 96 1.52 4.15 5.21
C GLU A 96 1.81 5.51 5.82
N LYS A 97 1.60 5.69 7.13
CA LYS A 97 1.92 6.97 7.81
C LYS A 97 3.41 7.14 8.08
N TYR A 98 4.14 6.04 8.25
CA TYR A 98 5.56 6.08 8.54
C TYR A 98 6.38 6.68 7.40
N ILE A 99 6.06 6.30 6.15
CA ILE A 99 6.70 6.82 4.94
C ILE A 99 6.59 8.35 4.85
N TRP A 100 5.51 8.94 5.39
CA TRP A 100 5.29 10.39 5.37
C TRP A 100 5.83 11.13 6.60
N ASN A 101 6.11 10.44 7.70
CA ASN A 101 6.37 11.09 9.00
C ASN A 101 7.73 10.77 9.62
N CYS A 102 8.52 9.84 9.07
CA CYS A 102 9.89 9.65 9.52
C CYS A 102 10.83 10.63 8.85
N ASN A 103 10.91 11.83 9.42
CA ASN A 103 11.87 12.86 9.04
C ASN A 103 12.64 13.36 10.27
N GLU A 104 13.08 12.44 11.13
CA GLU A 104 13.85 12.79 12.31
C GLU A 104 15.30 12.30 12.09
N GLU A 105 16.17 13.20 11.61
CA GLU A 105 17.52 12.88 11.11
C GLU A 105 18.50 12.35 12.19
N HIS A 106 18.17 12.55 13.46
CA HIS A 106 19.06 12.31 14.60
C HIS A 106 18.79 11.00 15.34
N VAL A 107 17.79 10.23 14.91
CA VAL A 107 17.28 9.07 15.66
C VAL A 107 17.04 7.88 14.75
N PHE A 108 17.17 6.67 15.31
CA PHE A 108 16.85 5.43 14.61
C PHE A 108 15.35 5.22 14.62
N CYS A 109 14.73 4.97 13.47
CA CYS A 109 13.29 4.77 13.40
C CYS A 109 12.96 3.33 12.94
N VAL A 110 11.98 2.70 13.59
CA VAL A 110 11.43 1.38 13.21
C VAL A 110 9.93 1.50 12.95
N GLY A 111 9.50 1.28 11.72
CA GLY A 111 8.09 1.11 11.38
C GLY A 111 7.68 -0.36 11.50
N VAL A 112 6.47 -0.63 11.99
CA VAL A 112 5.95 -1.99 12.15
C VAL A 112 4.63 -2.18 11.42
N GLY A 113 4.60 -3.04 10.41
CA GLY A 113 3.42 -3.28 9.57
C GLY A 113 2.80 -4.66 9.82
N ASP A 114 1.48 -4.70 9.84
CA ASP A 114 0.70 -5.94 9.74
C ASP A 114 0.63 -6.34 8.26
N GLN A 115 1.74 -6.84 7.71
CA GLN A 115 1.63 -7.64 6.50
C GLN A 115 1.08 -9.00 6.96
N LEU A 116 -0.25 -9.14 6.91
CA LEU A 116 -0.89 -10.46 6.92
C LEU A 116 -0.07 -11.32 5.97
N ALA A 117 0.65 -12.28 6.53
CA ALA A 117 1.41 -13.27 5.80
C ALA A 117 0.42 -14.11 5.01
N MET A 118 -0.02 -13.61 3.85
CA MET A 118 -0.62 -14.42 2.81
C MET A 118 0.50 -15.25 2.24
N LYS A 119 0.62 -16.45 2.80
CA LYS A 119 1.30 -17.57 2.18
C LYS A 119 0.55 -18.03 0.94
#